data_AF-A0A397TUV9-F1
#
_entry.id   AF-A0A397TUV9-F1
#
_cell.length_a   1.000
_cell.length_b   1.000
_cell.length_c   1.000
_cell.angle_alpha   90.00
_cell.angle_beta   90.00
_cell.angle_gamma   90.00
#
_symmetry.space_group_name_H-M   'P 1'
#
loop_
_entity.id
_entity.type
_entity.pdbx_description
1 polymer ?
#
loop_
_entity_poly.entity_id
_entity_poly.type
_entity_poly.pdbx_seq_one_letter_code
_entity_poly.pdbx_strand_id
1 'polypeptide(L)'
;MTPYIPYMILKQSFTINGVLSLQSPLNILPESVFRDLTREDKPRRNSIDMMGMIRYTVSKEAKRLNINNITAISILTNDLKKIASDQELRQYRDLSEQVNAIITSRCSRCSRFPRHRPR
;
A
#
# COMPACT_ATOMS: atom_id res chain seq x y z
N MET A 1 7.60 -22.47 10.16
CA MET A 1 6.65 -21.65 10.94
C MET A 1 5.37 -21.49 10.12
N THR A 2 4.23 -21.95 10.64
CA THR A 2 2.93 -21.79 9.96
C THR A 2 2.58 -20.29 9.88
N PRO A 3 2.16 -19.76 8.72
CA PRO A 3 1.85 -18.33 8.55
C PRO A 3 0.60 -17.89 9.33
N TYR A 4 -0.08 -18.82 10.00
CA TYR A 4 -1.36 -18.64 10.66
C TYR A 4 -1.30 -17.66 11.84
N ILE A 5 -0.34 -17.80 12.77
CA ILE A 5 -0.23 -16.91 13.94
C ILE A 5 0.07 -15.46 13.51
N PRO A 6 1.08 -15.19 12.65
CA PRO A 6 1.33 -13.84 12.15
C PRO A 6 0.13 -13.24 11.41
N TYR A 7 -0.57 -14.05 10.62
CA TYR A 7 -1.78 -13.61 9.92
C TYR A 7 -2.90 -13.22 10.90
N MET A 8 -3.15 -13.99 11.94
CA MET A 8 -4.22 -13.70 12.91
C MET A 8 -3.97 -12.40 13.67
N ILE A 9 -2.72 -12.17 14.11
CA ILE A 9 -2.33 -10.92 14.80
C ILE A 9 -2.51 -9.73 13.85
N LEU A 10 -2.06 -9.85 12.60
CA LEU A 10 -2.25 -8.83 11.58
C LEU A 10 -3.72 -8.59 11.25
N LYS A 11 -4.52 -9.64 11.09
CA LYS A 11 -5.95 -9.52 10.81
C LYS A 11 -6.67 -8.75 11.91
N GLN A 12 -6.31 -9.00 13.17
CA GLN A 12 -6.90 -8.30 14.31
C GLN A 12 -6.63 -6.79 14.27
N SER A 13 -5.46 -6.34 13.81
CA SER A 13 -5.15 -4.90 13.74
C SER A 13 -5.95 -4.15 12.67
N PHE A 14 -6.52 -4.86 11.69
CA PHE A 14 -7.41 -4.32 10.66
C PHE A 14 -8.90 -4.58 10.95
N THR A 15 -9.23 -5.13 12.13
CA THR A 15 -10.62 -5.40 12.52
C THR A 15 -11.15 -4.25 13.38
N ILE A 16 -12.16 -3.54 12.88
CA ILE A 16 -12.83 -2.43 13.57
C ILE A 16 -14.27 -2.86 13.87
N ASN A 17 -14.68 -2.78 15.13
CA ASN A 17 -16.01 -3.21 15.57
C ASN A 17 -16.37 -4.64 15.14
N GLY A 18 -15.39 -5.55 15.11
CA GLY A 18 -15.56 -6.94 14.69
C GLY A 18 -15.58 -7.16 13.17
N VAL A 19 -15.49 -6.10 12.36
CA VAL A 19 -15.47 -6.17 10.90
C VAL A 19 -14.05 -5.94 10.39
N LEU A 20 -13.54 -6.87 9.59
CA LEU A 20 -12.29 -6.67 8.88
C LEU A 20 -12.50 -5.55 7.85
N SER A 21 -11.75 -4.46 7.96
CA SER A 21 -11.92 -3.28 7.12
C SER A 21 -10.57 -2.71 6.73
N LEU A 22 -10.51 -2.21 5.51
CA LEU A 22 -9.35 -1.50 5.01
C LEU A 22 -9.46 -0.05 5.50
N GLN A 23 -8.65 0.32 6.49
CA GLN A 23 -8.66 1.67 7.02
C GLN A 23 -8.46 2.70 5.89
N SER A 24 -9.30 3.73 5.87
CA SER A 24 -9.24 4.76 4.83
C SER A 24 -7.86 5.43 4.82
N PRO A 25 -7.26 5.63 3.64
CA PRO A 25 -5.92 6.21 3.54
C PRO A 25 -5.91 7.73 3.70
N LEU A 26 -7.04 8.37 4.06
CA LEU A 26 -7.17 9.82 4.16
C LEU A 26 -6.14 10.48 5.10
N ASN A 27 -5.64 9.74 6.09
CA ASN A 27 -4.61 10.21 7.02
C ASN A 27 -3.18 9.88 6.58
N ILE A 28 -3.00 9.21 5.45
CA ILE A 28 -1.69 8.81 4.92
C ILE A 28 -1.19 9.91 3.98
N LEU A 29 -0.16 10.64 4.42
CA LEU A 29 0.48 11.66 3.58
C LEU A 29 1.27 11.00 2.44
N PRO A 30 1.00 11.32 1.15
CA PRO A 30 1.71 10.72 0.01
C PRO A 30 3.24 10.87 0.10
N GLU A 31 3.71 12.00 0.62
CA GLU A 31 5.14 12.28 0.85
C GLU A 31 5.77 11.31 1.85
N SER A 32 5.02 10.90 2.89
CA SER A 32 5.51 9.91 3.86
C SER A 32 5.67 8.54 3.21
N VAL A 33 4.72 8.16 2.34
CA VAL A 33 4.75 6.91 1.59
C VAL A 33 5.91 6.90 0.62
N PHE A 34 6.13 7.99 -0.11
CA PHE A 34 7.28 8.16 -0.99
C PHE A 34 8.59 7.90 -0.24
N ARG A 35 8.82 8.61 0.88
CA ARG A 35 10.03 8.45 1.70
C ARG A 35 10.24 7.02 2.23
N ASP A 36 9.15 6.37 2.67
CA ASP A 36 9.23 4.98 3.15
C ASP A 36 9.57 4.00 2.02
N LEU A 37 9.14 4.27 0.79
CA LEU A 37 9.31 3.38 -0.36
C LEU A 37 10.59 3.62 -1.17
N THR A 38 11.17 4.82 -1.10
CA THR A 38 12.44 5.17 -1.74
C THR A 38 13.52 5.35 -0.68
N ARG A 39 14.39 4.36 -0.49
CA ARG A 39 15.63 4.55 0.28
C ARG A 39 16.50 5.60 -0.43
N GLU A 40 16.87 6.66 0.27
CA GLU A 40 17.93 7.62 -0.15
C GLU A 40 17.66 8.32 -1.49
N ASP A 41 16.46 8.84 -1.71
CA ASP A 41 16.11 9.63 -2.91
C ASP A 41 16.35 8.89 -4.25
N LYS A 42 16.54 7.57 -4.22
CA LYS A 42 16.61 6.76 -5.43
C LYS A 42 15.19 6.48 -5.91
N PRO A 43 14.75 7.10 -7.02
CA PRO A 43 13.40 6.93 -7.49
C PRO A 43 13.17 5.46 -7.83
N ARG A 44 12.07 4.90 -7.33
CA ARG A 44 11.58 3.60 -7.81
C ARG A 44 11.31 3.71 -9.31
N ARG A 45 11.87 2.77 -10.09
CA ARG A 45 11.63 2.70 -11.54
C ARG A 45 10.19 2.35 -11.91
N ASN A 46 9.47 1.67 -11.00
CA ASN A 46 8.13 1.17 -11.27
C ASN A 46 7.09 2.01 -10.54
N SER A 47 6.01 2.36 -11.26
CA SER A 47 4.81 2.93 -10.68
C SER A 47 4.22 2.00 -9.63
N ILE A 48 3.70 2.57 -8.57
CA ILE A 48 3.00 1.83 -7.54
C ILE A 48 1.51 1.86 -7.86
N ASP A 49 0.87 0.71 -7.89
CA ASP A 49 -0.57 0.59 -8.13
C ASP A 49 -1.35 0.56 -6.80
N MET A 50 -2.67 0.55 -6.91
CA MET A 50 -3.59 0.42 -5.76
C MET A 50 -3.24 -0.79 -4.88
N MET A 51 -2.91 -1.94 -5.49
CA MET A 51 -2.51 -3.13 -4.73
C MET A 51 -1.21 -2.91 -3.95
N GLY A 52 -0.26 -2.21 -4.53
CA GLY A 52 0.97 -1.79 -3.87
C GLY A 52 0.71 -0.89 -2.67
N MET A 53 -0.29 0.01 -2.73
CA MET A 53 -0.68 0.86 -1.60
C MET A 53 -1.37 0.08 -0.47
N ILE A 54 -2.26 -0.85 -0.81
CA ILE A 54 -2.89 -1.74 0.20
C ILE A 54 -1.79 -2.57 0.89
N ARG A 55 -0.91 -3.19 0.09
CA ARG A 55 0.22 -3.99 0.62
C ARG A 55 1.17 -3.15 1.46
N TYR A 56 1.44 -1.90 1.08
CA TYR A 56 2.24 -0.98 1.88
C TYR A 56 1.62 -0.76 3.25
N THR A 57 0.31 -0.53 3.33
CA THR A 57 -0.42 -0.33 4.60
C THR A 57 -0.29 -1.56 5.50
N VAL A 58 -0.56 -2.75 4.95
CA VAL A 58 -0.40 -4.02 5.67
C VAL A 58 1.04 -4.24 6.12
N SER A 59 2.03 -3.91 5.28
CA SER A 59 3.45 -4.08 5.59
C SER A 59 3.93 -3.11 6.68
N LYS A 60 3.42 -1.87 6.68
CA LYS A 60 3.73 -0.86 7.69
C LYS A 60 3.23 -1.30 9.06
N GLU A 61 2.00 -1.83 9.10
CA GLU A 61 1.40 -2.35 10.32
C GLU A 61 2.10 -3.64 10.79
N ALA A 62 2.46 -4.54 9.86
CA ALA A 62 3.28 -5.71 10.18
C ALA A 62 4.60 -5.31 10.83
N LYS A 63 5.28 -4.29 10.30
CA LYS A 63 6.52 -3.75 10.87
C LYS A 63 6.29 -3.19 12.27
N ARG A 64 5.19 -2.46 12.51
CA ARG A 64 4.81 -1.95 13.85
C ARG A 64 4.62 -3.08 14.87
N LEU A 65 4.13 -4.24 14.40
CA LEU A 65 3.89 -5.43 15.22
C LEU A 65 5.06 -6.42 15.24
N ASN A 66 6.23 -6.07 14.67
CA ASN A 66 7.39 -6.94 14.52
C ASN A 66 7.10 -8.26 13.76
N ILE A 67 6.18 -8.22 12.80
CA ILE A 67 5.81 -9.35 11.95
C ILE A 67 6.52 -9.24 10.60
N ASN A 68 7.45 -10.18 10.34
CA ASN A 68 8.22 -10.23 9.09
C ASN A 68 7.72 -11.31 8.11
N ASN A 69 6.54 -11.89 8.36
CA ASN A 69 6.00 -12.98 7.55
C ASN A 69 5.35 -12.44 6.25
N ILE A 70 6.08 -12.56 5.14
CA ILE A 70 5.65 -12.08 3.82
C ILE A 70 4.36 -12.77 3.34
N THR A 71 4.19 -14.06 3.66
CA THR A 71 3.00 -14.83 3.29
C THR A 71 1.77 -14.28 4.00
N ALA A 72 1.85 -14.03 5.31
CA ALA A 72 0.77 -13.43 6.09
C ALA A 72 0.36 -12.05 5.56
N ILE A 73 1.35 -11.21 5.23
CA ILE A 73 1.11 -9.88 4.62
C ILE A 73 0.36 -10.03 3.29
N SER A 74 0.79 -10.95 2.43
CA SER A 74 0.20 -11.16 1.10
C SER A 74 -1.23 -11.71 1.19
N ILE A 75 -1.47 -12.65 2.10
CA ILE A 75 -2.82 -13.20 2.34
C ILE A 75 -3.74 -12.08 2.83
N LEU A 76 -3.35 -11.33 3.87
CA LEU A 76 -4.19 -10.27 4.41
C LEU A 76 -4.44 -9.15 3.39
N THR A 77 -3.45 -8.79 2.58
CA THR A 77 -3.61 -7.82 1.49
C THR A 77 -4.73 -8.26 0.52
N ASN A 78 -4.76 -9.54 0.15
CA ASN A 78 -5.79 -10.08 -0.74
C ASN A 78 -7.17 -10.13 -0.07
N ASP A 79 -7.22 -10.49 1.22
CA ASP A 79 -8.48 -10.50 1.97
C ASP A 79 -9.08 -9.10 2.08
N LEU A 80 -8.26 -8.10 2.44
CA LEU A 80 -8.66 -6.70 2.52
C LEU A 80 -9.15 -6.18 1.17
N LYS A 81 -8.48 -6.55 0.06
CA LYS A 81 -8.94 -6.17 -1.28
C LYS A 81 -10.34 -6.73 -1.61
N LYS A 82 -10.62 -7.98 -1.21
CA LYS A 82 -11.89 -8.65 -1.53
C LYS A 82 -13.08 -8.05 -0.79
N ILE A 83 -12.84 -7.54 0.42
CA ILE A 83 -13.91 -7.00 1.27
C ILE A 83 -14.02 -5.47 1.21
N ALA A 84 -12.98 -4.79 0.73
CA ALA A 84 -12.98 -3.34 0.60
C ALA A 84 -14.09 -2.89 -0.37
N SER A 85 -14.80 -1.84 0.03
CA SER A 85 -15.76 -1.14 -0.80
C SER A 85 -15.08 -0.48 -2.00
N ASP A 86 -15.84 -0.26 -3.07
CA ASP A 86 -15.35 0.48 -4.24
C ASP A 86 -14.82 1.88 -3.87
N GLN A 87 -15.38 2.49 -2.82
CA GLN A 87 -14.93 3.80 -2.35
C GLN A 87 -13.54 3.72 -1.72
N GLU A 88 -13.27 2.75 -0.85
CA GLU A 88 -11.94 2.52 -0.28
C GLU A 88 -10.93 2.22 -1.40
N LEU A 89 -11.29 1.35 -2.35
CA LEU A 89 -10.42 1.02 -3.48
C LEU A 89 -10.09 2.25 -4.35
N ARG A 90 -11.05 3.15 -4.58
CA ARG A 90 -10.81 4.44 -5.25
C ARG A 90 -9.84 5.31 -4.47
N GLN A 91 -10.02 5.47 -3.16
CA GLN A 91 -9.11 6.27 -2.33
C GLN A 91 -7.67 5.72 -2.36
N TYR A 92 -7.51 4.40 -2.37
CA TYR A 92 -6.20 3.77 -2.49
C TYR A 92 -5.57 3.93 -3.88
N ARG A 93 -6.39 3.97 -4.94
CA ARG A 93 -5.93 4.32 -6.28
C ARG A 93 -5.47 5.78 -6.33
N ASP A 94 -6.27 6.71 -5.82
CA ASP A 94 -5.94 8.14 -5.82
C ASP A 94 -4.64 8.40 -5.03
N LEU A 95 -4.45 7.72 -3.89
CA LEU A 95 -3.18 7.77 -3.16
C LEU A 95 -2.01 7.26 -4.01
N SER A 96 -2.19 6.16 -4.72
CA SER A 96 -1.14 5.60 -5.59
C SER A 96 -0.75 6.57 -6.70
N GLU A 97 -1.72 7.29 -7.28
CA GLU A 97 -1.50 8.31 -8.30
C GLU A 97 -0.73 9.51 -7.74
N GLN A 98 -1.11 9.99 -6.55
CA GLN A 98 -0.39 11.08 -5.86
C GLN A 98 1.05 10.71 -5.54
N VAL A 99 1.29 9.49 -5.03
CA VAL A 99 2.66 9.01 -4.76
C VAL A 99 3.46 8.90 -6.06
N ASN A 100 2.87 8.38 -7.13
CA ASN A 100 3.53 8.28 -8.43
C ASN A 100 3.86 9.67 -9.01
N ALA A 101 2.97 10.66 -8.84
CA ALA A 101 3.25 12.03 -9.25
C ALA A 101 4.50 12.59 -8.53
N ILE A 102 4.65 12.32 -7.23
CA ILE A 102 5.86 12.69 -6.47
C ILE A 102 7.09 11.98 -7.05
N ILE A 103 7.02 10.66 -7.28
CA ILE A 103 8.12 9.88 -7.88
C ILE A 103 8.53 10.46 -9.23
N THR A 104 7.56 10.77 -10.10
CA THR A 104 7.82 11.35 -11.42
C THR A 104 8.45 12.74 -11.30
N SER A 105 7.94 13.60 -10.42
CA SER A 105 8.47 14.96 -10.23
C SER A 105 9.92 14.99 -9.72
N ARG A 106 10.29 14.03 -8.87
CA ARG A 106 11.64 13.95 -8.26
C ARG A 106 12.61 13.08 -9.03
N CYS A 107 12.13 12.24 -9.94
CA CYS A 107 12.98 11.51 -10.85
C CYS A 107 13.36 12.39 -12.05
N SER A 108 14.36 13.26 -11.88
CA SER A 108 14.93 14.13 -12.91
C SER A 108 15.56 13.40 -14.12
N ARG A 109 15.55 12.05 -14.14
CA ARG A 109 15.94 11.19 -15.27
C ARG A 109 14.85 10.22 -15.76
N CYS A 110 13.63 10.27 -15.21
CA CYS A 110 12.54 9.38 -15.65
C CYS A 110 11.72 10.02 -16.79
N SER A 111 12.35 10.36 -17.90
CA SER A 111 11.69 10.84 -19.14
C SER A 111 10.93 9.74 -19.91
N ARG A 112 10.54 8.64 -19.25
CA ARG A 112 9.82 7.51 -19.85
C ARG A 112 8.81 6.89 -18.87
N PHE A 113 7.76 7.62 -18.55
CA PHE A 113 6.50 6.97 -18.16
C PHE A 113 5.51 7.15 -19.32
N PRO A 114 4.89 6.08 -19.84
CA PRO A 114 3.91 6.24 -20.90
C PRO A 114 2.72 7.01 -20.32
N ARG A 115 2.43 8.16 -20.92
CA ARG A 115 1.18 8.89 -20.67
C ARG A 115 0.04 7.91 -20.87
N HIS A 116 -0.83 7.81 -19.86
CA HIS A 116 -2.13 7.17 -20.02
C HIS A 116 -2.77 7.68 -21.31
N ARG A 117 -2.97 6.77 -22.26
CA ARG A 117 -3.80 7.02 -23.45
C ARG A 117 -5.24 7.01 -22.94
N PRO A 118 -6.01 8.12 -23.05
CA PRO A 118 -7.45 8.00 -22.89
C PRO A 118 -7.98 7.16 -24.07
N ARG A 119 -8.97 6.32 -23.77
CA ARG A 119 -9.70 5.53 -24.77
C ARG A 119 -10.38 6.44 -25.78
#